data_AF-A0A922XQS4-F1
#
_entry.id   AF-A0A922XQS4-F1
#
_cell.length_a   1.000
_cell.length_b   1.000
_cell.length_c   1.000
_cell.angle_alpha   90.00
_cell.angle_beta   90.00
_cell.angle_gamma   90.00
#
_symmetry.space_group_name_H-M   'P 1'
#
loop_
_entity.id
_entity.type
_entity.pdbx_description
1 polymer ?
#
loop_
_entity_poly.entity_id
_entity_poly.type
_entity_poly.pdbx_seq_one_letter_code
_entity_poly.pdbx_strand_id
1 'polypeptide(L)'
;MAMTDQERKELRTYCAILLKEYGFQYSPDDPVIPALYIIHKEMELNNQGNKLLASQVKETLSRINPNEFHFHYPGEAWKFQLGIVFKWLSSVLIILLFAWVAVWYWSVVKDVDGARTIIESSRNMGELHKAVKKDKAGYYFIDFTAAKGDSIQNFKEYQKLNAKTVRVYLGK
;
A
#
# COMPACT_ATOMS: atom_id res chain seq x y z
N MET A 1 10.81 -12.80 -37.01
CA MET A 1 9.61 -12.04 -36.61
C MET A 1 9.07 -12.71 -35.36
N ALA A 2 9.12 -12.05 -34.21
CA ALA A 2 8.68 -12.62 -32.94
C ALA A 2 7.17 -12.38 -32.76
N MET A 3 6.45 -13.42 -32.35
CA MET A 3 5.01 -13.38 -32.10
C MET A 3 4.65 -12.30 -31.07
N THR A 4 3.60 -11.53 -31.33
CA THR A 4 3.11 -10.47 -30.44
C THR A 4 2.40 -11.05 -29.22
N ASP A 5 2.29 -10.27 -28.14
CA ASP A 5 1.64 -10.73 -26.90
C ASP A 5 0.15 -11.02 -27.08
N GLN A 6 -0.52 -10.33 -28.01
CA GLN A 6 -1.91 -10.58 -28.34
C GLN A 6 -2.09 -11.94 -29.04
N GLU A 7 -1.28 -12.21 -30.07
CA GLU A 7 -1.31 -13.51 -30.76
C GLU A 7 -0.99 -14.65 -29.79
N ARG A 8 -0.05 -14.45 -28.86
CA ARG A 8 0.28 -15.46 -27.82
C ARG A 8 -0.92 -15.75 -26.91
N LYS A 9 -1.70 -14.73 -26.55
CA LYS A 9 -2.89 -14.88 -25.72
C LYS A 9 -4.02 -15.60 -26.48
N GLU A 10 -4.21 -15.25 -27.74
CA GLU A 10 -5.20 -15.89 -28.62
C GLU A 10 -4.86 -17.36 -28.84
N LEU A 11 -3.58 -17.68 -29.11
CA LEU A 11 -3.11 -19.06 -29.26
C LEU A 11 -3.34 -19.88 -27.97
N ARG A 12 -3.01 -19.33 -26.79
CA ARG A 12 -3.27 -20.01 -25.51
C ARG A 12 -4.75 -20.27 -25.28
N THR A 13 -5.60 -19.31 -25.62
CA THR A 13 -7.05 -19.44 -25.48
C THR A 13 -7.58 -20.52 -26.43
N TYR A 14 -7.11 -20.53 -27.67
CA TYR A 14 -7.45 -21.54 -28.67
C TYR A 14 -7.02 -22.95 -28.24
N CYS A 15 -5.78 -23.12 -27.77
CA CYS A 15 -5.31 -24.40 -27.23
C CYS A 15 -6.12 -24.86 -26.01
N ALA A 16 -6.50 -23.95 -25.12
CA ALA A 16 -7.34 -24.30 -23.96
C ALA A 16 -8.75 -24.76 -24.38
N ILE A 17 -9.32 -24.15 -25.42
CA ILE A 17 -10.63 -24.57 -25.99
C ILE A 17 -10.51 -25.98 -26.58
N LEU A 18 -9.49 -26.22 -27.42
CA LEU A 18 -9.25 -27.55 -27.99
C LEU A 18 -9.03 -28.60 -26.91
N LEU A 19 -8.27 -28.28 -25.87
CA LEU A 19 -8.04 -29.19 -24.75
C LEU A 19 -9.34 -29.53 -24.01
N LYS A 20 -10.22 -28.54 -23.84
CA LYS A 20 -11.53 -28.74 -23.19
C LYS A 20 -12.45 -29.62 -24.02
N GLU A 21 -12.41 -29.50 -25.34
CA GLU A 21 -13.32 -30.18 -26.26
C GLU A 21 -12.86 -31.61 -26.59
N TYR A 22 -11.56 -31.81 -26.81
CA TYR A 22 -11.00 -33.08 -27.26
C TYR A 22 -10.24 -33.86 -26.17
N GLY A 23 -9.85 -33.19 -25.08
CA GLY A 23 -9.10 -33.80 -23.98
C GLY A 23 -7.71 -34.30 -24.38
N PHE A 24 -7.10 -35.10 -23.50
CA PHE A 24 -5.89 -35.87 -23.81
C PHE A 24 -6.26 -37.34 -23.96
N GLN A 25 -5.77 -37.97 -25.01
CA GLN A 25 -5.84 -39.42 -25.17
C GLN A 25 -4.53 -40.03 -24.71
N TYR A 26 -4.57 -40.75 -23.60
CA TYR A 26 -3.46 -41.52 -23.08
C TYR A 26 -3.69 -42.99 -23.38
N SER A 27 -2.62 -43.72 -23.69
CA SER A 27 -2.69 -45.17 -23.77
C SER A 27 -2.98 -45.75 -22.38
N PRO A 28 -3.74 -46.85 -22.24
CA PRO A 28 -4.00 -47.47 -20.94
C PRO A 28 -2.74 -47.89 -20.17
N ASP A 29 -1.66 -48.15 -20.90
CA ASP A 29 -0.36 -48.57 -20.34
C ASP A 29 0.58 -47.39 -20.02
N ASP A 30 0.11 -46.15 -20.19
CA ASP A 30 0.93 -44.97 -19.92
C ASP A 30 1.16 -44.81 -18.41
N PRO A 31 2.41 -44.71 -17.93
CA PRO A 31 2.74 -44.57 -16.51
C PRO A 31 2.16 -43.30 -15.86
N VAL A 32 1.66 -42.35 -16.65
CA VAL A 32 1.03 -41.12 -16.17
C VAL A 32 -0.44 -41.33 -15.74
N ILE A 33 -1.12 -42.38 -16.23
CA ILE A 33 -2.54 -42.67 -15.94
C ILE A 33 -2.82 -42.81 -14.42
N PRO A 34 -2.04 -43.58 -13.64
CA PRO A 34 -2.30 -43.73 -12.21
C PRO A 34 -2.19 -42.40 -11.44
N ALA A 35 -1.23 -41.55 -11.81
CA ALA A 35 -1.04 -40.24 -11.19
C ALA A 35 -2.22 -39.30 -11.51
N LEU A 36 -2.66 -39.26 -12.77
CA LEU A 36 -3.83 -38.47 -13.18
C LEU A 36 -5.12 -38.94 -12.47
N TYR A 37 -5.28 -40.25 -12.28
CA TYR A 37 -6.42 -40.81 -11.57
C TYR A 37 -6.45 -40.38 -10.09
N ILE A 38 -5.30 -40.43 -9.40
CA ILE A 38 -5.20 -39.97 -8.00
C ILE A 38 -5.55 -38.49 -7.89
N ILE A 39 -4.98 -37.65 -8.76
CA ILE A 39 -5.25 -36.21 -8.80
C ILE A 39 -6.74 -35.95 -9.07
N HIS A 40 -7.33 -36.65 -10.03
CA HIS A 40 -8.75 -36.51 -10.34
C HIS A 40 -9.63 -36.87 -9.15
N LYS A 41 -9.35 -38.02 -8.51
CA LYS A 41 -10.11 -38.49 -7.34
C LYS A 41 -10.01 -37.52 -6.16
N GLU A 42 -8.83 -36.97 -5.90
CA GLU A 42 -8.62 -35.98 -4.84
C GLU A 42 -9.34 -34.65 -5.17
N MET A 43 -9.28 -34.21 -6.43
CA MET A 43 -9.99 -33.03 -6.90
C MET A 43 -11.52 -33.21 -6.79
N GLU A 44 -12.03 -34.40 -7.12
CA GLU A 44 -13.45 -34.71 -6.99
C GLU A 44 -13.91 -34.68 -5.53
N LEU A 45 -13.17 -35.33 -4.63
CA LEU A 45 -13.44 -35.31 -3.18
C LEU A 45 -13.45 -33.87 -2.64
N ASN A 46 -12.47 -33.07 -3.02
CA ASN A 46 -12.38 -31.67 -2.58
C ASN A 46 -13.55 -30.84 -3.15
N ASN A 47 -13.93 -31.05 -4.42
CA ASN A 47 -15.07 -30.36 -5.02
C ASN A 47 -16.39 -30.74 -4.32
N GLN A 48 -16.57 -32.01 -3.97
CA GLN A 48 -17.74 -32.46 -3.19
C GLN A 48 -17.76 -31.82 -1.79
N GLY A 49 -16.61 -31.79 -1.10
CA GLY A 49 -16.47 -31.12 0.19
C GLY A 49 -16.79 -29.63 0.12
N ASN A 50 -16.27 -28.93 -0.88
CA ASN A 50 -16.53 -27.50 -1.11
C ASN A 50 -18.00 -27.22 -1.43
N LYS A 51 -18.67 -28.06 -2.21
CA LYS A 51 -20.11 -27.93 -2.46
C LYS A 51 -20.92 -28.08 -1.17
N LEU A 52 -20.55 -29.04 -0.33
CA LEU A 52 -21.22 -29.26 0.96
C LEU A 52 -21.01 -28.07 1.89
N LEU A 53 -19.78 -27.57 2.03
CA LEU A 53 -19.47 -26.37 2.81
C LEU A 53 -20.22 -25.14 2.28
N ALA A 54 -20.24 -24.94 0.96
CA ALA A 54 -20.96 -23.83 0.34
C ALA A 54 -22.48 -23.91 0.62
N SER A 55 -23.05 -25.12 0.61
CA SER A 55 -24.46 -25.33 0.93
C SER A 55 -24.78 -25.02 2.41
N GLN A 56 -23.93 -25.46 3.34
CA GLN A 56 -24.07 -25.18 4.77
C GLN A 56 -23.90 -23.70 5.08
N VAL A 57 -22.93 -23.04 4.45
CA VAL A 57 -22.73 -21.58 4.56
C VAL A 57 -23.96 -20.86 4.02
N LYS A 58 -24.49 -21.26 2.87
CA LYS A 58 -25.69 -20.65 2.28
C LYS A 58 -26.92 -20.81 3.18
N GLU A 59 -27.12 -21.99 3.76
CA GLU A 59 -28.22 -22.25 4.71
C GLU A 59 -28.06 -21.43 6.01
N THR A 60 -26.85 -21.36 6.54
CA THR A 60 -26.56 -20.57 7.74
C THR A 60 -26.78 -19.08 7.46
N LEU A 61 -26.36 -18.61 6.28
CA LEU A 61 -26.50 -17.22 5.87
C LEU A 61 -27.96 -16.84 5.64
N SER A 62 -28.81 -17.75 5.13
CA SER A 62 -30.25 -17.50 4.99
C SER A 62 -30.98 -17.44 6.33
N ARG A 63 -30.46 -18.11 7.38
CA ARG A 63 -30.99 -17.98 8.75
C ARG A 63 -30.59 -16.67 9.42
N ILE A 64 -29.38 -16.17 9.14
CA ILE A 64 -28.84 -14.94 9.76
C ILE A 64 -29.30 -13.68 9.01
N ASN A 65 -29.46 -13.76 7.70
CA ASN A 65 -29.86 -12.64 6.84
C ASN A 65 -31.17 -12.99 6.13
N PRO A 66 -32.32 -12.92 6.84
CA PRO A 66 -33.61 -13.21 6.23
C PRO A 66 -33.90 -12.20 5.11
N ASN A 67 -34.43 -12.70 3.98
CA ASN A 67 -34.84 -11.85 2.86
C ASN A 67 -36.03 -10.94 3.22
N GLU A 68 -36.78 -11.28 4.27
CA GLU A 68 -37.95 -10.55 4.74
C GLU A 68 -37.86 -10.34 6.26
N PHE A 69 -37.98 -9.09 6.69
CA PHE A 69 -38.02 -8.73 8.11
C PHE A 69 -39.47 -8.53 8.54
N HIS A 70 -39.96 -9.41 9.42
CA HIS A 70 -41.30 -9.28 9.99
C HIS A 70 -41.27 -8.41 11.24
N PHE A 71 -41.71 -7.15 11.10
CA PHE A 71 -41.87 -6.23 12.22
C PHE A 71 -43.21 -6.48 12.91
N HIS A 72 -43.18 -6.78 14.21
CA HIS A 72 -44.39 -7.13 14.96
C HIS A 72 -45.13 -5.88 15.47
N TYR A 73 -44.43 -4.75 15.59
CA TYR A 73 -45.00 -3.49 16.06
C TYR A 73 -44.93 -2.38 15.01
N PRO A 74 -45.97 -1.53 14.91
CA PRO A 74 -45.95 -0.38 14.02
C PRO A 74 -44.82 0.58 14.42
N GLY A 75 -43.97 0.95 13.46
CA GLY A 75 -42.86 1.90 13.65
C GLY A 75 -41.46 1.29 13.82
N GLU A 76 -41.33 -0.03 13.95
CA GLU A 76 -40.01 -0.69 14.03
C GLU A 76 -39.23 -0.64 12.71
N ALA A 77 -39.94 -0.67 11.57
CA ALA A 77 -39.33 -0.58 10.25
C ALA A 77 -38.50 0.71 10.07
N TRP A 78 -38.95 1.83 10.67
CA TRP A 78 -38.24 3.11 10.62
C TRP A 78 -36.90 3.07 11.39
N LYS A 79 -36.87 2.40 12.55
CA LYS A 79 -35.63 2.23 13.33
C LYS A 79 -34.61 1.38 12.57
N PHE A 80 -35.09 0.36 11.86
CA PHE A 80 -34.24 -0.48 11.02
C PHE A 80 -33.69 0.28 9.81
N GLN A 81 -34.51 1.07 9.13
CA GLN A 81 -34.08 1.95 8.04
C GLN A 81 -33.05 2.98 8.50
N LEU A 82 -33.26 3.61 9.66
CA LEU A 82 -32.27 4.52 10.25
C LEU A 82 -30.94 3.83 10.55
N GLY A 83 -30.96 2.60 11.07
CA GLY A 83 -29.76 1.81 11.31
C GLY A 83 -28.97 1.52 10.03
N ILE A 84 -29.65 1.21 8.93
CA ILE A 84 -29.02 1.02 7.61
C ILE A 84 -28.40 2.32 7.12
N VAL A 85 -29.13 3.44 7.18
CA VAL A 85 -28.61 4.75 6.76
C VAL A 85 -27.38 5.12 7.57
N PHE A 86 -27.43 4.96 8.89
CA PHE A 86 -26.30 5.26 9.78
C PHE A 86 -25.06 4.41 9.45
N LYS A 87 -25.24 3.11 9.17
CA LYS A 87 -24.15 2.23 8.75
C LYS A 87 -23.46 2.75 7.49
N TRP A 88 -24.22 3.13 6.47
CA TRP A 88 -23.65 3.65 5.22
C TRP A 88 -22.97 5.00 5.42
N LEU A 89 -23.61 5.88 6.19
CA LEU A 89 -23.08 7.21 6.49
C LEU A 89 -21.76 7.13 7.27
N SER A 90 -21.68 6.25 8.26
CA SER A 90 -20.43 5.98 8.99
C SER A 90 -19.33 5.41 8.09
N SER A 91 -19.68 4.53 7.15
CA SER A 91 -18.72 3.92 6.23
C SER A 91 -18.14 4.96 5.27
N VAL A 92 -18.97 5.84 4.72
CA VAL A 92 -18.54 6.95 3.86
C VAL A 92 -17.64 7.93 4.63
N LEU A 93 -18.00 8.25 5.87
CA LEU A 93 -17.21 9.16 6.70
C LEU A 93 -15.79 8.63 6.94
N ILE A 94 -15.66 7.32 7.20
CA ILE A 94 -14.36 6.67 7.39
C ILE A 94 -13.52 6.75 6.11
N ILE A 95 -14.12 6.47 4.95
CA ILE A 95 -13.42 6.56 3.66
C ILE A 95 -12.91 7.98 3.40
N LEU A 96 -13.73 9.00 3.67
CA LEU A 96 -13.34 10.40 3.53
C LEU A 96 -12.19 10.77 4.47
N LEU A 97 -12.22 10.29 5.71
CA LEU A 97 -11.15 10.50 6.69
C LEU A 97 -9.81 9.92 6.20
N PHE A 98 -9.82 8.68 5.69
CA PHE A 98 -8.61 8.07 5.14
C PHE A 98 -8.11 8.80 3.88
N ALA A 99 -9.01 9.22 2.99
CA ALA A 99 -8.63 10.01 1.82
C ALA A 99 -7.99 11.33 2.23
N TRP A 100 -8.54 12.02 3.23
CA TRP A 100 -7.98 13.26 3.76
C TRP A 100 -6.57 13.05 4.34
N VAL A 101 -6.39 12.02 5.17
CA VAL A 101 -5.08 11.68 5.74
C VAL A 101 -4.07 11.35 4.65
N ALA A 102 -4.47 10.61 3.62
CA ALA A 102 -3.59 10.27 2.50
C ALA A 102 -3.16 11.52 1.71
N VAL A 103 -4.09 12.44 1.41
CA VAL A 103 -3.80 13.70 0.74
C VAL A 103 -2.86 14.57 1.57
N TRP A 104 -3.12 14.69 2.87
CA TRP A 104 -2.26 15.44 3.78
C TRP A 104 -0.84 14.86 3.84
N TYR A 105 -0.72 13.54 4.01
CA TYR A 105 0.56 12.85 4.02
C TYR A 105 1.32 13.06 2.70
N TRP A 106 0.63 12.93 1.56
CA TRP A 106 1.22 13.18 0.25
C TRP A 106 1.72 14.61 0.10
N SER A 107 0.97 15.60 0.60
CA SER A 107 1.39 17.01 0.59
C SER A 107 2.68 17.21 1.37
N VAL A 108 2.75 16.68 2.60
CA VAL A 108 3.94 16.82 3.45
C VAL A 108 5.16 16.19 2.79
N VAL A 109 5.02 15.00 2.20
CA VAL A 109 6.12 14.34 1.47
C VAL A 109 6.57 15.17 0.28
N LYS A 110 5.65 15.73 -0.51
CA LYS A 110 6.00 16.60 -1.63
C LYS A 110 6.72 17.87 -1.20
N ASP A 111 6.33 18.47 -0.08
CA ASP A 111 6.99 19.67 0.46
C ASP A 111 8.42 19.34 0.91
N VAL A 112 8.62 18.18 1.53
CA VAL A 112 9.95 17.67 1.93
C VAL A 112 10.82 17.36 0.71
N ASP A 113 10.27 16.71 -0.32
CA ASP A 113 10.99 16.43 -1.57
C ASP A 113 11.35 17.72 -2.33
N GLY A 114 10.45 18.71 -2.32
CA GLY A 114 10.69 20.04 -2.85
C GLY A 114 11.84 20.74 -2.12
N ALA A 115 11.85 20.70 -0.78
CA ALA A 115 12.96 21.25 0.00
C ALA A 115 14.27 20.52 -0.28
N ARG A 116 14.23 19.18 -0.40
CA ARG A 116 15.41 18.35 -0.68
C ARG A 116 16.02 18.65 -2.05
N THR A 117 15.18 18.78 -3.08
CA THR A 117 15.63 19.11 -4.45
C THR A 117 16.23 20.52 -4.54
N ILE A 118 15.74 21.49 -3.78
CA ILE A 118 16.37 22.83 -3.65
C ILE A 118 17.75 22.72 -2.99
N ILE A 119 17.89 21.90 -1.94
CA ILE A 119 19.17 21.67 -1.27
C ILE A 119 20.17 20.96 -2.21
N GLU A 120 19.73 19.95 -2.95
CA GLU A 120 20.57 19.18 -3.87
C GLU A 120 20.98 19.98 -5.12
N SER A 121 20.09 20.83 -5.65
CA SER A 121 20.41 21.70 -6.80
C SER A 121 21.35 22.86 -6.45
N SER A 122 21.38 23.26 -5.16
CA SER A 122 22.31 24.26 -4.66
C SER A 122 23.68 23.64 -4.34
N ARG A 123 24.62 23.75 -5.29
CA ARG A 123 26.02 23.31 -5.14
C ARG A 123 26.69 23.86 -3.86
N ASN A 124 26.32 25.05 -3.42
CA ASN A 124 26.85 25.66 -2.19
C ASN A 124 26.20 25.11 -0.91
N MET A 125 24.93 24.70 -0.95
CA MET A 125 24.23 24.17 0.24
C MET A 125 24.67 22.74 0.56
N GLY A 126 24.97 21.92 -0.44
CA GLY A 126 25.49 20.57 -0.22
C GLY A 126 26.83 20.54 0.50
N GLU A 127 27.75 21.45 0.16
CA GLU A 127 29.03 21.61 0.87
C GLU A 127 28.83 22.18 2.29
N LEU A 128 27.88 23.11 2.45
CA LEU A 128 27.51 23.64 3.77
C LEU A 128 26.94 22.53 4.67
N HIS A 129 26.09 21.65 4.14
CA HIS A 129 25.48 20.56 4.89
C HIS A 129 26.52 19.53 5.35
N LYS A 130 27.53 19.22 4.52
CA LYS A 130 28.66 18.37 4.92
C LYS A 130 29.49 18.97 6.06
N ALA A 131 29.51 20.30 6.18
CA ALA A 131 30.21 21.01 7.25
C ALA A 131 29.38 21.11 8.55
N VAL A 132 28.09 20.75 8.53
CA VAL A 132 27.25 20.71 9.73
C VAL A 132 27.66 19.55 10.62
N LYS A 133 27.98 19.87 11.86
CA LYS A 133 28.32 18.91 12.92
C LYS A 133 27.27 18.96 14.01
N LYS A 134 27.11 17.86 14.75
CA LYS A 134 26.23 17.77 15.91
C LYS A 134 27.06 17.59 17.18
N ASP A 135 26.77 18.38 18.20
CA ASP A 135 27.42 18.25 19.50
C ASP A 135 26.75 17.18 20.38
N LYS A 136 27.37 16.86 21.53
CA LYS A 136 26.83 15.85 22.47
C LYS A 136 25.53 16.28 23.16
N ALA A 137 25.24 17.59 23.24
CA ALA A 137 23.99 18.14 23.77
C ALA A 137 22.87 18.22 22.70
N GLY A 138 23.18 17.87 21.45
CA GLY A 138 22.24 17.77 20.35
C GLY A 138 22.19 18.99 19.43
N TYR A 139 23.04 20.01 19.64
CA TYR A 139 23.04 21.22 18.81
C TYR A 139 23.76 21.02 17.49
N TYR A 140 23.19 21.54 16.40
CA TYR A 140 23.83 21.60 15.09
C TYR A 140 24.67 22.87 14.95
N PHE A 141 25.89 22.75 14.45
CA PHE A 141 26.81 23.87 14.29
C PHE A 141 27.73 23.73 13.08
N ILE A 142 28.28 24.85 12.61
CA ILE A 142 29.31 24.92 11.58
C ILE A 142 30.51 25.71 12.11
N ASP A 143 31.73 25.19 11.91
CA ASP A 143 32.96 25.90 12.26
C ASP A 143 33.51 26.61 11.01
N PHE A 144 33.62 27.94 11.06
CA PHE A 144 34.24 28.75 10.02
C PHE A 144 35.69 29.05 10.39
N THR A 145 36.64 28.55 9.59
CA THR A 145 38.07 28.90 9.67
C THR A 145 38.37 30.03 8.69
N ALA A 146 38.89 31.16 9.17
CA ALA A 146 39.17 32.39 8.41
C ALA A 146 37.97 33.32 8.14
N ALA A 147 37.02 33.39 9.06
CA ALA A 147 35.97 34.39 8.97
C ALA A 147 36.55 35.81 9.14
N LYS A 148 36.54 36.60 8.07
CA LYS A 148 36.76 38.05 8.16
C LYS A 148 35.60 38.64 8.96
N GLY A 149 35.89 39.60 9.85
CA GLY A 149 34.96 40.08 10.88
C GLY A 149 33.58 40.54 10.39
N ASP A 150 33.44 40.92 9.12
CA ASP A 150 32.17 41.35 8.53
C ASP A 150 31.23 40.19 8.18
N SER A 151 31.73 38.98 7.94
CA SER A 151 30.89 37.84 7.51
C SER A 151 30.13 37.16 8.65
N ILE A 152 30.46 37.43 9.93
CA ILE A 152 29.81 36.79 11.08
C ILE A 152 28.71 37.65 11.73
N GLN A 153 28.71 38.96 11.47
CA GLN A 153 27.80 39.90 12.15
C GLN A 153 26.31 39.57 11.97
N ASN A 154 25.96 38.85 10.90
CA ASN A 154 24.59 38.47 10.59
C ASN A 154 24.13 37.17 11.29
N PHE A 155 25.00 36.44 11.98
CA PHE A 155 24.61 35.24 12.72
C PHE A 155 24.23 35.60 14.17
N LYS A 156 23.05 35.16 14.60
CA LYS A 156 22.51 35.46 15.94
C LYS A 156 23.21 34.68 17.06
N GLU A 157 23.64 33.45 16.78
CA GLU A 157 24.22 32.55 17.78
C GLU A 157 25.57 32.03 17.29
N TYR A 158 26.65 32.62 17.79
CA TYR A 158 28.01 32.18 17.48
C TYR A 158 28.92 32.20 18.70
N GLN A 159 29.92 31.33 18.71
CA GLN A 159 30.94 31.21 19.72
C GLN A 159 32.32 31.23 19.08
N LYS A 160 33.18 32.14 19.54
CA LYS A 160 34.58 32.20 19.07
C LYS A 160 35.39 31.11 19.78
N LEU A 161 35.91 30.14 19.03
CA LEU A 161 36.73 29.06 19.57
C LEU A 161 38.20 29.46 19.64
N ASN A 162 38.71 30.11 18.60
CA ASN A 162 40.10 30.55 18.50
C ASN A 162 40.18 31.87 17.70
N ALA A 163 41.36 32.49 17.66
CA ALA A 163 41.60 33.73 16.91
C ALA A 163 41.20 33.64 15.42
N LYS A 164 41.22 32.42 14.85
CA LYS A 164 40.92 32.15 13.42
C LYS A 164 39.65 31.34 13.19
N THR A 165 38.94 30.91 14.24
CA THR A 165 37.83 29.96 14.13
C THR A 165 36.62 30.39 14.94
N VAL A 166 35.46 30.43 14.30
CA VAL A 166 34.17 30.74 14.93
C VAL A 166 33.18 29.63 14.65
N ARG A 167 32.48 29.20 15.69
CA ARG A 167 31.38 28.25 15.63
C ARG A 167 30.06 29.01 15.53
N VAL A 168 29.24 28.69 14.55
CA VAL A 168 27.88 29.23 14.42
C VAL A 168 26.89 28.11 14.70
N TYR A 169 25.92 28.38 15.57
CA TYR A 169 24.86 27.43 15.92
C TYR A 169 23.66 27.59 14.97
N LEU A 170 23.08 26.46 14.57
CA LEU A 170 21.97 26.38 13.61
C LEU A 170 20.64 25.98 14.27
N GLY A 171 20.67 25.64 15.57
CA GLY A 171 19.51 25.14 16.32
C GLY A 171 19.75 23.75 16.93
N LYS A 172 18.68 23.17 17.49
CA LYS A 172 18.65 21.87 18.16
C LYS A 172 17.86 20.85 17.34
#